data_AF-A0A1D2R2R3-F1
#
_entry.id   AF-A0A1D2R2R3-F1
#
_cell.length_a   1.000
_cell.length_b   1.000
_cell.length_c   1.000
_cell.angle_alpha   90.00
_cell.angle_beta   90.00
_cell.angle_gamma   90.00
#
_symmetry.space_group_name_H-M   'P 1'
#
loop_
_entity.id
_entity.type
_entity.pdbx_description
1 polymer ?
#
loop_
_entity_poly.entity_id
_entity_poly.type
_entity_poly.pdbx_seq_one_letter_code
_entity_poly.pdbx_strand_id
1 'polypeptide(L)'
;MDFFGPPVSKNKLTEMMVQILMQLPKGTHDLKDNVVMNLGSVGQVCTTRYINDAWNRAKKIAARDHPERFVLDNRNALLWNDESVKILDKNISASNYKKLNKLAEDEGLSVNELISSLIRSYKKHK
;
A
#
# COMPACT_ATOMS: atom_id res chain seq x y z
N MET A 1 -27.55 27.11 7.32
CA MET A 1 -26.27 26.85 6.63
C MET A 1 -26.58 25.90 5.50
N ASP A 2 -26.62 26.42 4.29
CA ASP A 2 -26.91 25.60 3.11
C ASP A 2 -25.72 24.68 2.85
N PHE A 3 -25.98 23.37 2.89
CA PHE A 3 -24.99 22.35 2.62
C PHE A 3 -24.77 22.30 1.11
N PHE A 4 -23.98 23.25 0.59
CA PHE A 4 -23.43 23.12 -0.76
C PHE A 4 -22.61 21.84 -0.79
N GLY A 5 -22.89 20.97 -1.77
CA GLY A 5 -22.12 19.74 -1.98
C GLY A 5 -20.62 20.03 -2.15
N PRO A 6 -19.78 18.99 -2.26
CA PRO A 6 -18.34 19.18 -2.40
C PRO A 6 -18.03 20.14 -3.57
N PRO A 7 -17.02 21.03 -3.41
CA PRO A 7 -16.75 22.14 -4.33
C PRO A 7 -16.32 21.66 -5.73
N VAL A 8 -15.95 20.39 -5.85
CA VAL A 8 -15.51 19.74 -7.08
C VAL A 8 -16.06 18.32 -7.16
N SER A 9 -16.18 17.80 -8.39
CA SER A 9 -16.57 16.41 -8.62
C SER A 9 -15.51 15.43 -8.09
N LYS A 10 -15.92 14.18 -7.86
CA LYS A 10 -15.03 13.16 -7.28
C LYS A 10 -13.87 12.85 -8.24
N ASN A 11 -14.16 12.84 -9.54
CA ASN A 11 -13.13 12.65 -10.56
C ASN A 11 -12.14 13.81 -10.57
N LYS A 12 -12.62 15.06 -10.47
CA LYS A 12 -11.73 16.22 -10.40
C LYS A 12 -10.86 16.20 -9.15
N LEU A 13 -11.42 15.83 -7.99
CA LEU A 13 -10.65 15.67 -6.77
C LEU A 13 -9.58 14.58 -6.91
N THR A 14 -9.92 13.44 -7.53
CA THR A 14 -8.96 12.38 -7.83
C THR A 14 -7.83 12.86 -8.74
N GLU A 15 -8.13 13.60 -9.82
CA GLU A 15 -7.10 14.18 -10.70
C GLU A 15 -6.16 15.12 -9.94
N MET A 16 -6.70 16.01 -9.11
CA MET A 16 -5.90 16.91 -8.28
C MET A 16 -4.98 16.14 -7.34
N MET A 17 -5.48 15.09 -6.68
CA MET A 17 -4.68 14.25 -5.80
C MET A 17 -3.53 13.55 -6.55
N VAL A 18 -3.76 13.08 -7.78
CA VAL A 18 -2.70 12.49 -8.62
C VAL A 18 -1.66 13.55 -9.01
N GLN A 19 -2.08 14.74 -9.42
CA GLN A 19 -1.17 15.83 -9.76
C GLN A 19 -0.28 16.23 -8.58
N ILE A 20 -0.86 16.33 -7.37
CA ILE A 20 -0.10 16.62 -6.16
C ILE A 20 0.90 15.50 -5.86
N LEU A 21 0.50 14.22 -5.95
CA LEU A 21 1.41 13.08 -5.75
C LEU A 21 2.66 13.19 -6.65
N MET A 22 2.50 13.60 -7.91
CA MET A 22 3.61 13.74 -8.85
C MET A 22 4.58 14.86 -8.49
N GLN A 23 4.12 15.86 -7.75
CA GLN A 23 4.92 17.00 -7.31
C GLN A 23 5.63 16.75 -5.97
N LEU A 24 5.22 15.73 -5.21
CA LEU A 24 5.86 15.42 -3.94
C LEU A 24 7.31 14.95 -4.14
N PRO A 25 8.24 15.38 -3.27
CA PRO A 25 9.60 14.85 -3.24
C PRO A 25 9.61 13.34 -3.00
N LYS A 26 10.52 12.62 -3.67
CA LYS A 26 10.70 11.19 -3.41
C LYS A 26 11.10 10.98 -1.94
N GLY A 27 10.49 9.99 -1.29
CA GLY A 27 10.72 9.70 0.12
C GLY A 27 9.80 10.43 1.10
N THR A 28 8.89 11.29 0.64
CA THR A 28 7.86 11.88 1.51
C THR A 28 7.03 10.79 2.21
N HIS A 29 7.02 10.82 3.54
CA HIS A 29 6.17 9.97 4.38
C HIS A 29 4.72 10.47 4.39
N ASP A 30 3.78 9.65 4.83
CA ASP A 30 2.37 10.05 5.00
C ASP A 30 1.78 10.72 3.75
N LEU A 31 1.93 10.05 2.60
CA LEU A 31 1.56 10.57 1.27
C LEU A 31 0.12 11.11 1.22
N LYS A 32 -0.82 10.42 1.88
CA LYS A 32 -2.21 10.84 1.90
C LYS A 32 -2.38 12.19 2.60
N ASP A 33 -1.75 12.36 3.76
CA ASP A 33 -1.92 13.57 4.57
C ASP A 33 -1.23 14.75 3.89
N ASN A 34 -0.07 14.53 3.30
CA ASN A 34 0.60 15.52 2.44
C ASN A 34 -0.28 15.92 1.26
N VAL A 35 -0.91 14.97 0.58
CA VAL A 35 -1.83 15.27 -0.53
C VAL A 35 -3.04 16.07 -0.04
N VAL A 36 -3.65 15.68 1.07
CA VAL A 36 -4.82 16.38 1.63
C VAL A 36 -4.47 17.79 2.07
N MET A 37 -3.30 18.00 2.67
CA MET A 37 -2.80 19.32 3.03
C MET A 37 -2.62 20.23 1.79
N ASN A 38 -2.07 19.68 0.71
CA ASN A 38 -1.83 20.40 -0.54
C ASN A 38 -3.11 20.64 -1.38
N LEU A 39 -4.25 20.03 -1.04
CA LEU A 39 -5.54 20.37 -1.65
C LEU A 39 -6.08 21.73 -1.17
N GLY A 40 -5.52 22.30 -0.09
CA GLY A 40 -5.92 23.59 0.45
C GLY A 40 -7.41 23.63 0.78
N SER A 41 -8.09 24.72 0.40
CA SER A 41 -9.50 24.93 0.70
C SER A 41 -10.41 23.83 0.17
N VAL A 42 -10.09 23.21 -0.97
CA VAL A 42 -10.88 22.08 -1.52
C VAL A 42 -10.88 20.89 -0.56
N GLY A 43 -9.74 20.60 0.05
CA GLY A 43 -9.64 19.56 1.07
C GLY A 43 -10.46 19.88 2.31
N GLN A 44 -10.40 21.13 2.78
CA GLN A 44 -11.08 21.56 4.02
C GLN A 44 -12.61 21.49 3.95
N VAL A 45 -13.20 21.72 2.79
CA VAL A 45 -14.66 21.68 2.61
C VAL A 45 -15.20 20.31 2.17
N CYS A 46 -14.31 19.36 1.85
CA CYS A 46 -14.71 17.99 1.53
C CYS A 46 -14.86 17.16 2.81
N THR A 47 -15.88 16.29 2.85
CA THR A 47 -16.00 15.34 3.96
C THR A 47 -14.88 14.30 3.92
N THR A 48 -14.52 13.76 5.08
CA THR A 48 -13.51 12.69 5.20
C THR A 48 -13.84 11.49 4.32
N ARG A 49 -15.11 11.11 4.23
CA ARG A 49 -15.56 10.02 3.34
C ARG A 49 -15.29 10.33 1.87
N TYR A 50 -15.57 11.55 1.44
CA TYR A 50 -15.36 11.99 0.06
C TYR A 50 -13.87 11.99 -0.32
N ILE A 51 -13.02 12.50 0.59
CA ILE A 51 -11.56 12.48 0.45
C ILE A 51 -11.05 11.05 0.37
N ASN A 52 -11.51 10.15 1.24
CA ASN A 52 -11.07 8.75 1.27
C ASN A 52 -11.42 8.02 -0.03
N ASP A 53 -12.62 8.24 -0.57
CA ASP A 53 -13.03 7.66 -1.84
C ASP A 53 -12.15 8.13 -3.00
N ALA A 54 -11.90 9.44 -3.07
CA ALA A 54 -11.05 10.03 -4.09
C ALA A 54 -9.59 9.56 -3.97
N TRP A 55 -9.07 9.47 -2.75
CA TRP A 55 -7.73 8.96 -2.45
C TRP A 55 -7.55 7.50 -2.88
N ASN A 56 -8.55 6.65 -2.61
CA ASN A 56 -8.52 5.25 -3.00
C ASN A 56 -8.45 5.04 -4.52
N ARG A 57 -8.99 5.99 -5.30
CA ARG A 57 -8.84 6.01 -6.77
C ARG A 57 -7.49 6.59 -7.17
N ALA A 58 -7.09 7.71 -6.59
CA ALA A 58 -5.84 8.41 -6.90
C ALA A 58 -4.62 7.50 -6.73
N LYS A 59 -4.54 6.76 -5.62
CA LYS A 59 -3.42 5.83 -5.37
C LYS A 59 -3.31 4.70 -6.41
N LYS A 60 -4.45 4.20 -6.91
CA LYS A 60 -4.47 3.18 -7.96
C LYS A 60 -4.02 3.73 -9.30
N ILE A 61 -4.46 4.94 -9.63
CA ILE A 61 -4.05 5.64 -10.85
C ILE A 61 -2.55 5.93 -10.80
N ALA A 62 -2.05 6.51 -9.71
CA ALA A 62 -0.63 6.81 -9.53
C ALA A 62 0.25 5.56 -9.66
N ALA A 63 -0.10 4.46 -8.99
CA ALA A 63 0.67 3.21 -9.09
C ALA A 63 0.59 2.53 -10.46
N ARG A 64 -0.52 2.70 -11.20
CA ARG A 64 -0.69 2.12 -12.54
C ARG A 64 0.04 2.94 -13.61
N ASP A 65 -0.09 4.26 -13.55
CA ASP A 65 0.38 5.18 -14.60
C ASP A 65 1.85 5.61 -14.36
N HIS A 66 2.33 5.51 -13.11
CA HIS A 66 3.70 5.84 -12.70
C HIS A 66 4.33 4.73 -11.84
N PRO A 67 4.43 3.48 -12.34
CA PRO A 67 4.98 2.34 -11.59
C PRO A 67 6.46 2.52 -11.22
N GLU A 68 7.19 3.38 -11.93
CA GLU A 68 8.58 3.75 -11.63
C GLU A 68 8.72 4.63 -10.38
N ARG A 69 7.64 5.30 -9.95
CA ARG A 69 7.63 6.16 -8.75
C ARG A 69 6.80 5.59 -7.61
N PHE A 70 5.73 4.85 -7.91
CA PHE A 70 4.77 4.41 -6.90
C PHE A 70 4.47 2.93 -7.01
N VAL A 71 4.23 2.31 -5.85
CA VAL A 71 3.76 0.94 -5.74
C VAL A 71 2.69 0.85 -4.65
N LEU A 72 1.72 -0.04 -4.84
CA LEU A 72 0.78 -0.39 -3.77
C LEU A 72 1.32 -1.57 -2.98
N ASP A 73 1.35 -1.44 -1.66
CA ASP A 73 1.65 -2.55 -0.78
C ASP A 73 0.47 -3.55 -0.72
N ASN A 74 0.70 -4.65 -0.01
CA ASN A 74 -0.30 -5.69 0.18
C ASN A 74 -1.54 -5.26 1.01
N ARG A 75 -1.51 -4.09 1.64
CA ARG A 75 -2.63 -3.48 2.38
C ARG A 75 -3.28 -2.33 1.57
N ASN A 76 -2.95 -2.20 0.27
CA ASN A 76 -3.36 -1.09 -0.59
C ASN A 76 -2.90 0.29 -0.09
N ALA A 77 -1.82 0.37 0.69
CA ALA A 77 -1.13 1.62 0.99
C ALA A 77 -0.24 2.00 -0.19
N LEU A 78 -0.24 3.28 -0.57
CA LEU A 78 0.66 3.80 -1.59
C LEU A 78 2.03 4.03 -0.97
N LEU A 79 3.07 3.50 -1.59
CA LEU A 79 4.46 3.67 -1.21
C LEU A 79 5.27 4.21 -2.39
N TRP A 80 6.41 4.81 -2.09
CA TRP A 80 7.42 5.12 -3.11
C TRP A 80 8.02 3.82 -3.64
N ASN A 81 8.17 3.72 -4.96
CA ASN A 81 8.99 2.69 -5.58
C ASN A 81 10.45 3.16 -5.59
N ASP A 82 11.09 3.14 -4.43
CA ASP A 82 12.46 3.60 -4.22
C ASP A 82 13.45 2.45 -3.96
N GLU A 83 13.08 1.23 -4.39
CA GLU A 83 13.84 -0.01 -4.17
C GLU A 83 14.00 -0.43 -2.69
N SER A 84 13.62 0.43 -1.73
CA SER A 84 13.55 0.06 -0.32
C SER A 84 12.32 -0.79 0.00
N VAL A 85 11.27 -0.68 -0.82
CA VAL A 85 10.02 -1.41 -0.65
C VAL A 85 10.18 -2.85 -1.13
N LYS A 86 10.42 -3.75 -0.18
CA LYS A 86 10.32 -5.20 -0.41
C LYS A 86 8.85 -5.61 -0.42
N ILE A 87 8.26 -5.74 -1.60
CA ILE A 87 6.97 -6.39 -1.75
C ILE A 87 7.12 -7.82 -1.22
N LEU A 88 6.41 -8.14 -0.13
CA LEU A 88 6.41 -9.50 0.40
C LEU A 88 5.76 -10.43 -0.62
N ASP A 89 6.49 -11.42 -1.10
CA ASP A 89 5.89 -12.55 -1.79
C ASP A 89 5.13 -13.39 -0.75
N LYS A 90 3.81 -13.32 -0.84
CA LYS A 90 2.89 -14.05 0.06
C LYS A 90 2.42 -15.37 -0.54
N ASN A 91 2.76 -15.64 -1.80
CA ASN A 91 2.23 -16.78 -2.52
C ASN A 91 3.16 -17.98 -2.35
N ILE A 92 2.79 -18.88 -1.43
CA ILE A 92 3.33 -20.24 -1.44
C ILE A 92 2.42 -21.08 -2.33
N SER A 93 3.00 -21.75 -3.33
CA SER A 93 2.25 -22.68 -4.18
C SER A 93 1.59 -23.76 -3.32
N ALA A 94 0.41 -24.23 -3.71
CA ALA A 94 -0.30 -25.27 -2.96
C ALA A 94 0.56 -26.55 -2.76
N SER A 95 1.42 -26.88 -3.74
CA SER A 95 2.35 -27.99 -3.65
C SER A 95 3.42 -27.77 -2.56
N ASN A 96 4.00 -26.57 -2.47
CA ASN A 96 4.96 -26.24 -1.43
C ASN A 96 4.29 -26.14 -0.06
N TYR A 97 3.07 -25.61 0.01
CA TYR A 97 2.32 -25.55 1.26
C TYR A 97 2.01 -26.95 1.80
N LYS A 98 1.62 -27.90 0.94
CA LYS A 98 1.42 -29.31 1.33
C LYS A 98 2.70 -29.94 1.88
N LYS A 99 3.85 -29.69 1.24
CA LYS A 99 5.15 -30.20 1.72
C LYS A 99 5.50 -29.62 3.10
N LEU A 100 5.26 -28.33 3.32
CA LEU A 100 5.50 -27.69 4.62
C LEU A 100 4.60 -28.26 5.72
N ASN A 101 3.32 -28.49 5.43
CA ASN A 101 2.43 -29.11 6.41
C ASN A 101 2.87 -30.52 6.78
N LYS A 102 3.27 -31.33 5.79
CA LYS A 102 3.78 -32.68 6.04
C LYS A 102 5.04 -32.65 6.91
N LEU A 103 6.01 -31.80 6.57
CA LEU A 103 7.23 -31.67 7.37
C LEU A 103 6.94 -31.22 8.81
N ALA A 104 5.99 -30.29 8.98
CA ALA A 104 5.60 -29.82 10.29
C ALA A 104 4.93 -30.93 11.11
N GLU A 105 4.09 -31.75 10.48
CA GLU A 105 3.47 -32.93 11.08
C GLU A 105 4.51 -33.99 11.46
N ASP A 106 5.47 -34.29 10.58
CA ASP A 106 6.56 -35.24 10.82
C ASP A 106 7.44 -34.80 12.02
N GLU A 107 7.59 -33.49 12.25
CA GLU A 107 8.34 -32.92 13.39
C GLU A 107 7.48 -32.62 14.63
N GLY A 108 6.15 -32.82 14.55
CA GLY A 108 5.23 -32.48 15.65
C GLY A 108 5.15 -30.97 15.95
N LEU A 109 5.41 -30.13 14.95
CA LEU A 109 5.43 -28.67 15.04
C LEU A 109 4.28 -28.04 14.25
N SER A 110 3.95 -26.79 14.55
CA SER A 110 3.20 -25.97 13.60
C SER A 110 4.07 -25.54 12.42
N VAL A 111 3.44 -25.24 11.28
CA VAL A 111 4.13 -24.70 10.10
C VAL A 111 4.94 -23.44 10.43
N ASN A 112 4.45 -22.59 11.34
CA ASN A 112 5.15 -21.38 11.76
C ASN A 112 6.42 -21.68 12.58
N GLU A 113 6.36 -22.68 13.46
CA GLU A 113 7.51 -23.12 14.25
C GLU A 113 8.57 -23.76 13.36
N LEU A 114 8.15 -24.60 12.41
CA LEU A 114 9.03 -25.19 11.40
C LEU A 114 9.75 -24.10 10.60
N ILE A 115 9.02 -23.12 10.05
CA ILE A 115 9.60 -21.99 9.31
C ILE A 115 10.59 -21.20 10.18
N SER A 116 10.23 -20.95 11.45
CA SER A 116 11.10 -20.24 12.39
C SER A 116 12.40 -21.01 12.65
N SER A 117 12.33 -22.33 12.78
CA SER A 117 13.50 -23.21 12.93
C SER A 117 14.39 -23.19 11.68
N LEU A 118 13.79 -23.34 10.49
CA LEU A 118 14.50 -23.29 9.21
C LEU A 118 15.24 -21.96 9.02
N ILE A 119 14.59 -20.83 9.33
CA ILE A 119 15.22 -19.50 9.25
C ILE A 119 16.40 -19.39 10.22
N ARG A 120 16.27 -19.88 11.46
CA ARG A 120 17.36 -19.86 12.45
C ARG A 120 18.54 -20.71 11.97
N SER A 121 18.28 -21.91 11.47
CA SER A 121 19.30 -22.81 10.93
C SER A 121 20.03 -22.18 9.75
N TYR A 122 19.29 -21.67 8.76
CA TYR A 122 19.86 -21.02 7.59
C TYR A 122 20.75 -19.82 7.95
N LYS A 123 20.32 -18.97 8.91
CA LYS A 123 21.13 -17.84 9.40
C LYS A 123 22.43 -18.26 10.09
N LYS A 124 22.44 -19.43 10.74
CA LYS A 124 23.63 -19.96 11.42
C LYS A 124 24.67 -20.51 10.44
N HIS A 125 24.22 -20.96 9.27
CA HIS A 125 25.05 -21.54 8.21
C HIS A 125 25.41 -20.53 7.09
N LYS A 126 25.04 -19.26 7.27
CA LYS A 126 25.40 -18.15 6.40
C LYS A 126 26.54 -17.37 7.03
#